data_AF-A0A417UAA9-F1
#
_entry.id   AF-A0A417UAA9-F1
#
_cell.length_a   1.000
_cell.length_b   1.000
_cell.length_c   1.000
_cell.angle_alpha   90.00
_cell.angle_beta   90.00
_cell.angle_gamma   90.00
#
_symmetry.space_group_name_H-M   'P 1'
#
loop_
_entity.id
_entity.type
_entity.pdbx_description
1 polymer ?
#
loop_
_entity_poly.entity_id
_entity_poly.type
_entity_poly.pdbx_seq_one_letter_code
_entity_poly.pdbx_strand_id
1 'polypeptide(L)'
;MKAIFPLINYDDEPSVSKGIIADGVSGLNEALAALAEQNIQMIYTTTHQVLAQGNFVLAVSEGTFGDKPTAYYDLWRVENGKIAEHWDVMETIADESTWQNQNGKF
;
A
#
# COMPACT_ATOMS: atom_id res chain seq x y z
N MET A 1 14.11 -6.94 -5.78
CA MET A 1 13.00 -6.17 -5.22
C MET A 1 12.08 -5.81 -6.37
N LYS A 2 10.94 -6.48 -6.48
CA LYS A 2 9.84 -6.06 -7.34
C LYS A 2 8.85 -5.34 -6.46
N ALA A 3 8.60 -4.07 -6.74
CA ALA A 3 7.58 -3.27 -6.06
C ALA A 3 6.39 -3.12 -7.00
N ILE A 4 5.18 -3.03 -6.44
CA ILE A 4 3.96 -2.90 -7.22
C ILE A 4 3.13 -1.82 -6.53
N PHE A 5 3.15 -0.60 -7.08
CA PHE A 5 2.36 0.54 -6.60
C PHE A 5 1.15 0.76 -7.52
N PRO A 6 -0.01 1.22 -7.01
CA PRO A 6 -1.14 1.60 -7.85
C PRO A 6 -0.98 3.02 -8.39
N LEU A 7 -1.38 3.23 -9.65
CA LEU A 7 -1.85 4.52 -10.14
C LEU A 7 -3.37 4.52 -10.01
N ILE A 8 -3.90 5.57 -9.36
CA ILE A 8 -5.32 5.76 -9.07
C ILE A 8 -6.14 5.74 -10.37
N ASN A 9 -7.06 4.79 -10.52
CA ASN A 9 -8.31 5.05 -11.23
C ASN A 9 -9.24 5.74 -10.22
N TYR A 10 -9.84 6.86 -10.61
CA TYR A 10 -10.71 7.70 -9.80
C TYR A 10 -12.12 7.10 -9.59
N ASP A 11 -12.24 5.78 -9.61
CA ASP A 11 -13.49 5.05 -9.47
C ASP A 11 -13.34 4.01 -8.35
N ASP A 12 -14.35 3.93 -7.47
CA ASP A 12 -14.44 3.20 -6.19
C ASP A 12 -14.28 1.65 -6.26
N GLU A 13 -13.36 1.12 -7.06
CA GLU A 13 -13.10 -0.31 -7.18
C GLU A 13 -11.79 -0.71 -6.48
N PRO A 14 -11.78 -1.80 -5.66
CA PRO A 14 -10.56 -2.31 -5.05
C PRO A 14 -9.58 -2.78 -6.14
N SER A 15 -8.56 -1.96 -6.41
CA SER A 15 -7.59 -2.24 -7.47
C SER A 15 -6.55 -3.27 -6.98
N VAL A 16 -6.63 -4.49 -7.50
CA VAL A 16 -5.51 -5.44 -7.46
C VAL A 16 -4.54 -5.04 -8.56
N SER A 17 -3.38 -4.53 -8.17
CA SER A 17 -2.41 -3.95 -9.09
C SER A 17 -1.74 -5.00 -9.99
N LYS A 18 -1.85 -4.80 -11.31
CA LYS A 18 -0.99 -5.46 -12.32
C LYS A 18 0.30 -4.62 -12.40
N GLY A 19 1.44 -5.22 -12.05
CA GLY A 19 2.73 -4.52 -11.85
C GLY A 19 3.11 -3.51 -12.93
N ILE A 20 3.07 -2.23 -12.57
CA ILE A 20 3.44 -1.07 -13.42
C ILE A 20 4.79 -0.46 -12.99
N ILE A 21 5.28 -0.75 -11.78
CA ILE A 21 6.61 -0.32 -11.35
C ILE A 21 7.66 -1.29 -11.89
N ALA A 22 8.74 -0.72 -12.44
CA ALA A 22 9.86 -1.50 -12.94
C ALA A 22 10.53 -2.29 -11.80
N ASP A 23 11.04 -3.48 -12.13
CA ASP A 23 11.78 -4.29 -11.18
C ASP A 23 13.05 -3.57 -10.70
N GLY A 24 13.40 -3.78 -9.44
CA GLY A 24 14.62 -3.26 -8.82
C GLY A 24 14.40 -2.00 -7.98
N VAL A 25 15.42 -1.64 -7.20
CA VAL A 25 15.41 -0.45 -6.34
C VAL A 25 15.38 0.83 -7.17
N SER A 26 15.93 0.82 -8.38
CA SER A 26 15.84 1.97 -9.31
C SER A 26 14.39 2.26 -9.71
N GLY A 27 13.62 1.23 -10.07
CA GLY A 27 12.20 1.40 -10.43
C GLY A 27 11.37 1.93 -9.27
N LEU A 28 11.65 1.46 -8.05
CA LEU A 28 11.05 2.02 -6.83
C LEU A 28 11.39 3.50 -6.63
N ASN A 29 12.66 3.87 -6.77
CA ASN A 29 13.11 5.25 -6.58
C ASN A 29 12.47 6.20 -7.60
N GLU A 30 12.35 5.79 -8.85
CA GLU A 30 11.69 6.56 -9.91
C GLU A 30 10.21 6.80 -9.58
N ALA A 31 9.52 5.76 -9.10
CA ALA A 31 8.11 5.86 -8.69
C ALA A 31 7.93 6.83 -7.52
N LEU A 32 8.76 6.73 -6.48
CA LEU A 32 8.72 7.61 -5.32
C LEU A 32 9.06 9.07 -5.68
N ALA A 33 10.02 9.28 -6.59
CA ALA A 33 10.34 10.61 -7.09
C ALA A 33 9.17 11.23 -7.86
N ALA A 34 8.50 10.45 -8.73
CA ALA A 34 7.33 10.92 -9.47
C ALA A 34 6.14 11.28 -8.57
N LEU A 35 5.96 10.57 -7.45
CA LEU A 35 4.96 10.94 -6.42
C LEU A 35 5.35 12.24 -5.71
N ALA A 36 6.63 12.40 -5.34
CA ALA A 36 7.13 13.59 -4.68
C ALA A 36 7.00 14.85 -5.55
N GLU A 37 7.24 14.76 -6.87
CA GLU A 37 7.03 15.85 -7.82
C GLU A 37 5.57 16.32 -7.87
N GLN A 38 4.63 15.41 -7.62
CA GLN A 38 3.20 15.69 -7.55
C GLN A 38 2.73 16.09 -6.14
N ASN A 39 3.67 16.22 -5.18
CA ASN A 39 3.39 16.45 -3.77
C ASN A 39 2.45 15.39 -3.16
N ILE A 40 2.46 14.17 -3.70
CA ILE A 40 1.70 13.04 -3.16
C ILE A 40 2.60 12.36 -2.13
N GLN A 41 2.22 12.48 -0.87
CA GLN A 41 2.90 11.81 0.24
C GLN A 41 2.18 10.53 0.61
N MET A 42 2.97 9.50 0.92
CA MET A 42 2.49 8.26 1.54
C MET A 42 2.96 8.27 2.99
N ILE A 43 2.02 8.42 3.92
CA ILE A 43 2.28 8.52 5.35
C ILE A 43 1.60 7.34 6.03
N TYR A 44 2.33 6.65 6.90
CA TYR A 44 1.80 5.59 7.75
C TYR A 44 1.69 6.13 9.18
N THR A 45 0.57 5.89 9.85
CA THR A 45 0.30 6.38 11.20
C THR A 45 0.14 5.24 12.21
N THR A 46 -0.59 4.18 11.85
CA THR A 46 -0.89 3.06 12.76
C THR A 46 -0.67 1.73 12.06
N THR A 47 -0.02 0.78 12.73
CA THR A 47 0.00 -0.64 12.31
C THR A 47 -0.97 -1.42 13.19
N HIS A 48 -2.03 -1.96 12.58
CA HIS A 48 -3.08 -2.69 13.27
C HIS A 48 -2.74 -4.17 13.45
N GLN A 49 -2.10 -4.78 12.45
CA GLN A 49 -1.76 -6.19 12.49
C GLN A 49 -0.48 -6.49 11.70
N VAL A 50 0.29 -7.48 12.18
CA VAL A 50 1.38 -8.10 11.43
C VAL A 50 1.20 -9.62 11.48
N LEU A 51 1.14 -10.25 10.31
CA LEU A 51 1.01 -11.69 10.15
C LEU A 51 2.24 -12.21 9.39
N ALA A 52 2.95 -13.18 9.95
CA ALA A 52 4.12 -13.77 9.33
C ALA A 52 3.97 -15.28 9.19
N GLN A 53 4.18 -15.79 7.99
CA GLN A 53 4.13 -17.23 7.70
C GLN A 53 5.22 -17.61 6.70
N GLY A 54 6.11 -18.51 7.12
CA GLY A 54 7.26 -18.91 6.30
C GLY A 54 8.14 -17.71 5.98
N ASN A 55 8.27 -17.40 4.69
CA ASN A 55 9.03 -16.25 4.21
C ASN A 55 8.14 -15.09 3.74
N PHE A 56 6.86 -15.08 4.12
CA PHE A 56 5.93 -13.99 3.83
C PHE A 56 5.56 -13.22 5.09
N VAL A 57 5.37 -11.91 4.95
CA VAL A 57 4.91 -11.01 6.00
C VAL A 57 3.82 -10.11 5.43
N LEU A 58 2.65 -10.05 6.07
CA LEU A 58 1.60 -9.08 5.80
C LEU A 58 1.57 -8.07 6.95
N ALA A 59 1.64 -6.78 6.64
CA ALA A 59 1.28 -5.72 7.58
C ALA A 59 -0.02 -5.05 7.13
N VAL A 60 -0.90 -4.83 8.10
CA VAL A 60 -2.14 -4.08 7.94
C VAL A 60 -1.97 -2.79 8.71
N SER A 61 -2.03 -1.67 8.00
CA SER A 61 -1.79 -0.34 8.56
C SER A 61 -2.72 0.71 7.96
N GLU A 62 -2.72 1.89 8.57
CA GLU A 62 -3.42 3.06 8.06
C GLU A 62 -2.50 4.29 8.06
N GLY A 63 -2.93 5.31 7.32
CA GLY A 63 -2.35 6.64 7.32
C GLY A 63 -2.96 7.50 6.23
N THR A 64 -2.16 8.23 5.45
CA THR A 64 -2.65 9.07 4.36
C THR A 64 -1.88 8.87 3.06
N PHE A 65 -2.61 8.88 1.94
CA PHE A 65 -2.06 8.95 0.58
C PHE A 65 -2.57 10.22 -0.09
N GLY A 66 -1.69 11.20 -0.33
CA GLY A 66 -2.10 12.51 -0.86
C GLY A 66 -3.22 13.15 -0.02
N ASP A 67 -3.03 13.18 1.29
CA ASP A 67 -3.97 13.70 2.31
C ASP A 67 -5.28 12.94 2.48
N LYS A 68 -5.52 11.85 1.74
CA LYS A 68 -6.70 10.99 1.91
C LYS A 68 -6.44 9.89 2.94
N PRO A 69 -7.29 9.70 3.97
CA PRO A 69 -7.19 8.56 4.88
C PRO A 69 -7.18 7.25 4.10
N THR A 70 -6.16 6.43 4.31
CA THR A 70 -5.89 5.25 3.48
C THR A 70 -5.54 4.05 4.35
N ALA A 71 -6.13 2.91 4.04
CA ALA A 71 -5.75 1.61 4.57
C ALA A 71 -4.73 0.96 3.62
N TYR A 72 -3.68 0.38 4.20
CA TYR A 72 -2.60 -0.30 3.50
C TYR A 72 -2.52 -1.75 3.94
N TYR A 73 -2.52 -2.65 2.97
CA TYR A 73 -2.29 -4.08 3.16
C TYR A 73 -1.05 -4.45 2.37
N ASP A 74 0.09 -4.42 3.04
CA ASP A 74 1.40 -4.66 2.44
C ASP A 74 1.85 -6.09 2.68
N LEU A 75 2.04 -6.85 1.60
CA LEU A 75 2.60 -8.18 1.61
C LEU A 75 4.04 -8.14 1.11
N TRP A 76 4.96 -8.72 1.88
CA TRP A 76 6.35 -8.91 1.49
C TRP A 76 6.71 -10.37 1.42
N ARG A 77 7.60 -10.71 0.47
CA ARG A 77 8.39 -11.93 0.49
C ARG A 77 9.82 -11.60 0.89
N VAL A 78 10.33 -12.30 1.89
CA VAL A 78 11.70 -12.16 2.39
C VAL A 78 12.56 -13.30 1.83
N GLU A 79 13.77 -12.97 1.41
CA GLU A 79 14.76 -13.94 0.95
C GLU A 79 16.16 -13.46 1.34
N ASN A 80 16.96 -14.36 1.91
CA ASN A 80 18.33 -14.06 2.36
C ASN A 80 18.40 -12.81 3.27
N GLY A 81 17.42 -12.64 4.15
CA GLY A 81 17.32 -11.51 5.08
C GLY A 81 16.95 -10.17 4.42
N LYS A 82 16.49 -10.17 3.17
CA LYS A 82 16.11 -8.95 2.42
C LYS A 82 14.70 -9.08 1.86
N ILE A 83 14.04 -7.95 1.61
CA ILE A 83 12.77 -7.91 0.88
C ILE A 83 13.06 -8.26 -0.59
N ALA A 84 12.56 -9.41 -1.04
CA ALA A 84 12.71 -9.88 -2.41
C ALA A 84 11.59 -9.31 -3.30
N GLU A 85 10.36 -9.30 -2.79
CA GLU A 85 9.14 -8.85 -3.47
C GLU A 85 8.22 -8.13 -2.48
N HIS A 86 7.46 -7.16 -3.00
CA HIS A 86 6.45 -6.38 -2.29
C HIS A 86 5.20 -6.26 -3.17
N TRP A 87 4.04 -6.48 -2.57
CA TRP A 87 2.72 -6.24 -3.13
C TRP A 87 1.93 -5.41 -2.12
N ASP A 88 1.09 -4.53 -2.62
CA ASP A 88 0.17 -3.79 -1.78
C ASP A 88 -1.26 -3.82 -2.34
N VAL A 89 -2.20 -3.55 -1.43
CA VAL A 89 -3.52 -3.00 -1.75
C VAL A 89 -3.68 -1.75 -0.91
N MET A 90 -4.08 -0.66 -1.56
CA MET A 90 -4.39 0.61 -0.91
C MET A 90 -5.85 0.95 -1.15
N GLU A 91 -6.56 1.37 -0.10
CA GLU A 91 -7.96 1.73 -0.19
C GLU A 91 -8.23 3.00 0.62
N THR A 92 -8.90 3.99 0.03
CA THR A 92 -9.34 5.17 0.78
C THR A 92 -10.38 4.74 1.81
N ILE A 93 -10.15 5.09 3.07
CA ILE A 93 -11.09 4.77 4.15
C ILE A 93 -12.33 5.65 3.97
N ALA A 94 -13.49 5.01 3.82
CA ALA A 94 -14.77 5.70 3.67
C ALA A 94 -15.06 6.57 4.90
N ASP A 95 -15.77 7.68 4.69
CA ASP A 95 -16.26 8.52 5.78
C ASP A 95 -17.22 7.72 6.68
N GLU A 96 -17.06 7.81 8.00
CA GLU A 96 -17.89 7.08 8.98
C GLU A 96 -19.39 7.24 8.76
N SER A 97 -19.83 8.41 8.27
CA SER A 97 -21.24 8.68 7.97
C SER A 97 -21.81 7.83 6.83
N THR A 98 -20.95 7.20 6.02
CA THR A 98 -21.32 6.37 4.87
C THR A 98 -21.24 4.87 5.14
N TRP A 99 -20.69 4.48 6.30
CA TRP A 99 -20.44 3.09 6.63
C TRP A 99 -21.73 2.26 6.68
N GLN A 100 -21.65 1.05 6.11
CA GLN A 100 -22.74 0.07 6.12
C GLN A 100 -22.62 -0.92 7.29
N ASN A 101 -21.51 -0.92 8.02
CA ASN A 101 -21.21 -1.77 9.17
C ASN A 101 -20.58 -0.97 10.32
N GLN A 102 -20.75 -1.44 11.55
CA GLN A 102 -20.26 -0.75 12.76
C GLN A 102 -18.88 -1.23 13.23
N ASN A 103 -18.27 -2.18 12.51
CA ASN A 103 -17.02 -2.81 12.93
C ASN A 103 -15.77 -1.97 12.59
N GLY A 104 -15.93 -0.88 11.85
CA GLY A 104 -14.80 -0.11 11.32
C GLY A 104 -14.12 -0.79 10.13
N LYS A 105 -12.99 -0.21 9.71
CA LYS A 105 -12.17 -0.71 8.60
C LYS A 105 -11.25 -1.87 9.01
N PHE A 106 -10.85 -1.94 10.27
CA PHE A 106 -9.84 -2.86 10.81
C PHE A 106 -10.41 -3.73 11.93
#